data_AF-A0A9E3CQN6-F1
#
_entry.id   AF-A0A9E3CQN6-F1
#
_cell.length_a   1.000
_cell.length_b   1.000
_cell.length_c   1.000
_cell.angle_alpha   90.00
_cell.angle_beta   90.00
_cell.angle_gamma   90.00
#
_symmetry.space_group_name_H-M   'P 1'
#
loop_
_entity.id
_entity.type
_entity.pdbx_description
1 polymer ?
#
loop_
_entity_poly.entity_id
_entity_poly.type
_entity_poly.pdbx_seq_one_letter_code
_entity_poly.pdbx_strand_id
1 'polypeptide(L)'
;MREFSMFEQAVAFAGETVEDLGTVTHVSRRDFDERPTFRFRAQVPALEYLSLLIENAVLLRTHRGGRLYAGFERLSRMEPVVDRYMRIADVSERVYVFGEPDWTPPRHPNMRVIELSDASRLAREWFVVADSPALRVALVGLDEEGMDARGVPEERTLSALKTHDPAIVRRLASAAEGLIDKSLGN
;
A
#
# COMPACT_ATOMS: atom_id res chain seq x y z
N MET A 1 14.73 10.57 -1.57
CA MET A 1 13.58 9.66 -1.80
C MET A 1 13.49 9.15 -3.23
N ARG A 2 14.13 9.81 -4.22
CA ARG A 2 14.05 9.51 -5.66
C ARG A 2 14.10 8.02 -6.04
N GLU A 3 14.96 7.22 -5.42
CA GLU A 3 15.19 5.81 -5.82
C GLU A 3 14.49 4.76 -4.92
N PHE A 4 13.82 5.16 -3.83
CA PHE A 4 13.23 4.18 -2.92
C PHE A 4 12.03 3.46 -3.57
N SER A 5 12.03 2.13 -3.47
CA SER A 5 10.94 1.25 -3.93
C SER A 5 10.42 0.40 -2.77
N MET A 6 9.15 0.55 -2.41
CA MET A 6 8.49 -0.30 -1.43
C MET A 6 8.35 -1.74 -1.94
N PHE A 7 8.06 -1.90 -3.23
CA PHE A 7 7.94 -3.20 -3.88
C PHE A 7 9.26 -3.99 -3.84
N GLU A 8 10.39 -3.38 -4.20
CA GLU A 8 11.69 -4.05 -4.13
C GLU A 8 12.09 -4.40 -2.70
N GLN A 9 11.81 -3.54 -1.72
CA GLN A 9 12.02 -3.88 -0.31
C GLN A 9 11.20 -5.11 0.08
N ALA A 10 9.92 -5.18 -0.32
CA ALA A 10 9.07 -6.32 -0.01
C ALA A 10 9.58 -7.63 -0.62
N VAL A 11 9.99 -7.61 -1.89
CA VAL A 11 10.58 -8.77 -2.57
C VAL A 11 11.89 -9.18 -1.88
N ALA A 12 12.77 -8.22 -1.57
CA ALA A 12 14.03 -8.50 -0.88
C ALA A 12 13.82 -9.08 0.54
N PHE A 13 12.79 -8.62 1.27
CA PHE A 13 12.49 -9.12 2.61
C PHE A 13 11.83 -10.49 2.59
N ALA A 14 11.06 -10.79 1.55
CA ALA A 14 10.37 -12.06 1.40
C ALA A 14 11.29 -13.17 0.86
N GLY A 15 12.38 -12.81 0.16
CA GLY A 15 13.40 -13.74 -0.32
C GLY A 15 13.08 -14.39 -1.66
N GLU A 16 14.01 -15.21 -2.16
CA GLU A 16 13.94 -15.80 -3.50
C GLU A 16 12.90 -16.93 -3.64
N THR A 17 12.44 -17.50 -2.52
CA THR A 17 11.55 -18.67 -2.50
C THR A 17 10.06 -18.32 -2.44
N VAL A 18 9.70 -17.05 -2.62
CA VAL A 18 8.30 -16.63 -2.60
C VAL A 18 7.57 -17.20 -3.81
N GLU A 19 6.49 -17.92 -3.54
CA GLU A 19 5.63 -18.48 -4.57
C GLU A 19 5.01 -17.36 -5.42
N ASP A 20 5.14 -17.48 -6.74
CA ASP A 20 4.46 -16.62 -7.71
C ASP A 20 3.22 -17.36 -8.23
N LEU A 21 2.05 -16.82 -7.92
CA LEU A 21 0.75 -17.38 -8.31
C LEU A 21 0.34 -17.00 -9.73
N GLY A 22 1.17 -16.25 -10.48
CA GLY A 22 0.84 -15.79 -11.81
C GLY A 22 -0.26 -14.72 -11.79
N THR A 23 -1.21 -14.78 -12.74
CA THR A 23 -2.25 -13.76 -12.88
C THR A 23 -3.41 -13.94 -11.88
N VAL A 24 -3.92 -12.83 -11.34
CA VAL A 24 -4.94 -12.75 -10.27
C VAL A 24 -6.23 -13.55 -10.49
N THR A 25 -6.52 -13.99 -11.71
CA THR A 25 -7.61 -14.95 -11.96
C THR A 25 -7.53 -16.20 -11.09
N HIS A 26 -6.39 -16.45 -10.44
CA HIS A 26 -6.13 -17.56 -9.53
C HIS A 26 -6.02 -17.20 -8.04
N VAL A 27 -6.06 -15.91 -7.63
CA VAL A 27 -5.97 -15.54 -6.21
C VAL A 27 -7.37 -15.52 -5.61
N SER A 28 -7.75 -16.61 -4.95
CA SER A 28 -9.02 -16.65 -4.22
C SER A 28 -8.93 -15.81 -2.93
N ARG A 29 -10.08 -15.41 -2.37
CA ARG A 29 -10.13 -14.82 -1.01
C ARG A 29 -9.44 -15.72 0.02
N ARG A 30 -9.56 -17.04 -0.16
CA ARG A 30 -8.91 -18.02 0.70
C ARG A 30 -7.38 -17.95 0.59
N ASP A 31 -6.82 -17.83 -0.61
CA ASP A 31 -5.38 -17.64 -0.79
C ASP A 31 -4.91 -16.34 -0.14
N PHE A 32 -5.68 -15.27 -0.29
CA PHE A 32 -5.39 -13.98 0.34
C PHE A 32 -5.35 -14.07 1.88
N ASP A 33 -6.26 -14.83 2.49
CA ASP A 33 -6.34 -14.99 3.94
C ASP A 33 -5.30 -16.00 4.47
N GLU A 34 -5.18 -17.18 3.84
CA GLU A 34 -4.40 -18.32 4.35
C GLU A 34 -2.92 -18.29 3.97
N ARG A 35 -2.53 -17.75 2.81
CA ARG A 35 -1.12 -17.78 2.38
C ARG A 35 -0.32 -16.64 3.02
N PRO A 36 0.82 -16.95 3.67
CA PRO A 36 1.59 -15.95 4.40
C PRO A 36 2.23 -14.92 3.51
N THR A 37 2.91 -15.32 2.45
CA THR A 37 3.55 -14.42 1.51
C THR A 37 3.50 -15.01 0.13
N PHE A 38 3.07 -14.25 -0.85
CA PHE A 38 3.04 -14.67 -2.25
C PHE A 38 3.09 -13.48 -3.19
N ARG A 39 3.57 -13.74 -4.41
CA ARG A 39 3.59 -12.81 -5.53
C ARG A 39 2.52 -13.16 -6.55
N PHE A 40 2.08 -12.16 -7.29
CA PHE A 40 1.12 -12.31 -8.37
C PHE A 40 1.17 -11.10 -9.31
N ARG A 41 0.54 -11.21 -10.48
CA ARG A 41 0.28 -10.10 -11.39
C ARG A 41 -1.21 -9.81 -11.44
N ALA A 42 -1.59 -8.54 -11.43
CA ALA A 42 -2.99 -8.16 -11.40
C ALA A 42 -3.25 -6.77 -11.98
N GLN A 43 -4.44 -6.59 -12.52
CA GLN A 43 -4.89 -5.27 -12.95
C GLN A 43 -5.30 -4.40 -11.76
N VAL A 44 -5.33 -3.08 -11.97
CA VAL A 44 -5.68 -2.08 -10.96
C VAL A 44 -6.97 -2.42 -10.19
N PRO A 45 -8.09 -2.81 -10.83
CA PRO A 45 -9.32 -3.13 -10.10
C PRO A 45 -9.19 -4.26 -9.08
N ALA A 46 -8.30 -5.23 -9.35
CA ALA A 46 -8.03 -6.30 -8.41
C ALA A 46 -7.20 -5.81 -7.21
N LEU A 47 -6.20 -4.94 -7.43
CA LEU A 47 -5.44 -4.32 -6.35
C LEU A 47 -6.31 -3.41 -5.47
N GLU A 48 -7.24 -2.68 -6.07
CA GLU A 48 -8.26 -1.91 -5.36
C GLU A 48 -9.12 -2.81 -4.47
N TYR A 49 -9.62 -3.92 -5.02
CA TYR A 49 -10.41 -4.89 -4.27
C TYR A 49 -9.61 -5.51 -3.11
N LEU A 50 -8.36 -5.92 -3.33
CA LEU A 50 -7.51 -6.49 -2.28
C LEU A 50 -7.13 -5.45 -1.21
N SER A 51 -6.92 -4.20 -1.60
CA SER A 51 -6.72 -3.07 -0.67
C SER A 51 -7.95 -2.86 0.18
N LEU A 52 -9.15 -2.89 -0.42
CA LEU A 52 -10.42 -2.80 0.28
C LEU A 52 -10.60 -3.93 1.31
N LEU A 53 -10.12 -5.15 1.04
CA LEU A 53 -10.15 -6.24 2.02
C LEU A 53 -9.30 -5.90 3.26
N ILE A 54 -8.10 -5.34 3.06
CA ILE A 54 -7.22 -4.90 4.16
C ILE A 54 -7.87 -3.75 4.93
N GLU A 55 -8.38 -2.75 4.23
CA GLU A 55 -9.02 -1.56 4.82
C GLU A 55 -10.26 -1.94 5.64
N ASN A 56 -11.09 -2.85 5.14
CA ASN A 56 -12.22 -3.39 5.90
C ASN A 56 -11.75 -4.16 7.15
N ALA A 57 -10.68 -4.94 7.02
CA ALA A 57 -10.11 -5.65 8.17
C ALA A 57 -9.61 -4.68 9.25
N VAL A 58 -9.08 -3.51 8.88
CA VAL A 58 -8.71 -2.43 9.81
C VAL A 58 -9.94 -1.85 10.50
N LEU A 59 -10.97 -1.49 9.73
CA LEU A 59 -12.23 -0.90 10.27
C LEU A 59 -12.97 -1.82 11.24
N LEU A 60 -12.84 -3.13 11.08
CA LEU A 60 -13.45 -4.12 11.99
C LEU A 60 -12.70 -4.27 13.33
N ARG A 61 -11.54 -3.63 13.52
CA ARG A 61 -10.81 -3.65 14.79
C ARG A 61 -11.18 -2.44 15.64
N THR A 62 -11.66 -2.68 16.85
CA THR A 62 -11.94 -1.63 17.84
C THR A 62 -10.73 -1.44 18.77
N HIS A 63 -10.37 -0.17 19.01
CA HIS A 63 -9.33 0.29 19.94
C HIS A 63 -7.86 -0.07 19.59
N ARG A 64 -7.15 0.92 19.05
CA ARG A 64 -5.69 0.92 18.72
C ARG A 64 -5.34 0.03 17.52
N GLY A 65 -5.92 0.36 16.36
CA GLY A 65 -5.67 -0.28 15.06
C GLY A 65 -4.25 -0.13 14.49
N GLY A 66 -3.26 0.21 15.33
CA GLY A 66 -1.88 0.43 14.93
C GLY A 66 -1.75 1.54 13.88
N ARG A 67 -0.81 1.36 12.96
CA ARG A 67 -0.52 2.33 11.90
C ARG A 67 -0.88 1.78 10.53
N LEU A 68 -1.42 2.64 9.68
CA LEU A 68 -1.65 2.36 8.26
C LEU A 68 -0.76 3.25 7.40
N TYR A 69 -0.16 2.69 6.36
CA TYR A 69 0.60 3.41 5.33
C TYR A 69 -0.01 3.08 3.98
N ALA A 70 -0.44 4.09 3.24
CA ALA A 70 -1.07 3.93 1.93
C ALA A 70 -0.39 4.81 0.89
N GLY A 71 -0.02 4.22 -0.25
CA GLY A 71 0.57 4.89 -1.39
C GLY A 71 -0.44 5.07 -2.51
N PHE A 72 -0.60 6.31 -2.94
CA PHE A 72 -1.32 6.69 -4.14
C PHE A 72 -0.32 7.31 -5.12
N GLU A 73 -0.59 7.16 -6.41
CA GLU A 73 0.17 7.85 -7.45
C GLU A 73 0.06 9.37 -7.28
N ARG A 74 -1.18 9.84 -7.18
CA ARG A 74 -1.56 11.23 -6.96
C ARG A 74 -2.58 11.32 -5.83
N LEU A 75 -2.53 12.38 -5.02
CA LEU A 75 -3.46 12.54 -3.90
C LEU A 75 -4.92 12.62 -4.37
N SER A 76 -5.20 13.14 -5.57
CA SER A 76 -6.56 13.15 -6.16
C SER A 76 -7.17 11.75 -6.30
N ARG A 77 -6.35 10.69 -6.41
CA ARG A 77 -6.83 9.30 -6.45
C ARG A 77 -7.44 8.84 -5.13
N MET A 78 -7.16 9.53 -4.04
CA MET A 78 -7.77 9.27 -2.74
C MET A 78 -9.19 9.85 -2.65
N GLU A 79 -9.55 10.86 -3.47
CA GLU A 79 -10.84 11.56 -3.37
C GLU A 79 -12.06 10.61 -3.35
N PRO A 80 -12.17 9.57 -4.20
CA PRO A 80 -13.30 8.65 -4.16
C PRO A 80 -13.38 7.79 -2.90
N VAL A 81 -12.27 7.66 -2.15
CA VAL A 81 -12.15 6.82 -0.95
C VAL A 81 -11.85 7.62 0.32
N VAL A 82 -11.89 8.95 0.27
CA VAL A 82 -11.43 9.79 1.38
C VAL A 82 -12.21 9.57 2.66
N ASP A 83 -13.54 9.45 2.58
CA ASP A 83 -14.40 9.18 3.73
C ASP A 83 -14.08 7.84 4.42
N ARG A 84 -13.53 6.88 3.67
CA ARG A 84 -13.06 5.61 4.24
C ARG A 84 -11.76 5.82 5.00
N TYR A 85 -10.81 6.56 4.44
CA TYR A 85 -9.55 6.87 5.11
C TYR A 85 -9.75 7.73 6.37
N MET A 86 -10.73 8.64 6.37
CA MET A 86 -11.15 9.37 7.57
C MET A 86 -11.64 8.41 8.67
N ARG A 87 -12.53 7.46 8.32
CA ARG A 87 -13.00 6.42 9.25
C ARG A 87 -11.90 5.47 9.74
N ILE A 88 -10.95 5.14 8.88
CA ILE A 88 -9.76 4.36 9.28
C ILE A 88 -8.94 5.17 10.28
N ALA A 89 -8.78 6.47 10.08
CA ALA A 89 -8.04 7.34 10.97
C ALA A 89 -8.72 7.53 12.34
N ASP A 90 -10.05 7.40 12.44
CA ASP A 90 -10.78 7.38 13.71
C ASP A 90 -10.41 6.17 14.59
N VAL A 91 -10.08 5.02 13.98
CA VAL A 91 -9.80 3.76 14.70
C VAL A 91 -8.31 3.39 14.78
N SER A 92 -7.46 4.09 14.03
CA SER A 92 -6.01 3.88 13.95
C SER A 92 -5.23 4.86 14.82
N GLU A 93 -4.04 4.48 15.27
CA GLU A 93 -3.12 5.42 15.95
C GLU A 93 -2.61 6.48 14.99
N ARG A 94 -2.31 6.07 13.75
CA ARG A 94 -1.89 6.96 12.68
C ARG A 94 -2.15 6.35 11.30
N VAL A 95 -2.52 7.20 10.35
CA VAL A 95 -2.64 6.89 8.93
C VAL A 95 -1.70 7.82 8.17
N TYR A 96 -0.82 7.25 7.36
CA TYR A 96 0.07 7.99 6.47
C TYR A 96 -0.33 7.75 5.02
N VAL A 97 -0.58 8.83 4.30
CA VAL A 97 -0.96 8.82 2.90
C VAL A 97 0.16 9.44 2.08
N PHE A 98 0.71 8.68 1.15
CA PHE A 98 1.79 9.12 0.26
C PHE A 98 1.21 9.39 -1.13
N GLY A 99 1.64 10.47 -1.79
CA GLY A 99 1.27 10.72 -3.19
C GLY A 99 1.74 12.09 -3.69
N GLU A 100 1.69 12.30 -5.01
CA GLU A 100 1.96 13.60 -5.62
C GLU A 100 0.89 14.64 -5.21
N PRO A 101 1.28 15.87 -4.82
CA PRO A 101 0.35 16.86 -4.25
C PRO A 101 -0.46 17.60 -5.32
N ASP A 102 -1.34 16.90 -6.03
CA ASP A 102 -2.28 17.47 -7.00
C ASP A 102 -3.67 17.79 -6.40
N TRP A 103 -3.91 17.36 -5.17
CA TRP A 103 -5.13 17.58 -4.41
C TRP A 103 -4.84 17.64 -2.91
N THR A 104 -5.67 18.34 -2.13
CA THR A 104 -5.51 18.46 -0.68
C THR A 104 -6.60 17.65 0.05
N PRO A 105 -6.25 16.51 0.66
CA PRO A 105 -7.20 15.75 1.48
C PRO A 105 -7.70 16.55 2.69
N PRO A 106 -8.93 16.31 3.18
CA PRO A 106 -9.42 16.83 4.45
C PRO A 106 -8.47 16.49 5.60
N ARG A 107 -8.37 17.39 6.58
CA ARG A 107 -7.50 17.19 7.74
C ARG A 107 -8.15 16.25 8.75
N HIS A 108 -7.34 15.36 9.32
CA HIS A 108 -7.71 14.53 10.46
C HIS A 108 -6.53 14.44 11.44
N PRO A 109 -6.70 14.51 12.77
CA PRO A 109 -5.60 14.49 13.72
C PRO A 109 -4.69 13.26 13.59
N ASN A 110 -5.28 12.11 13.25
CA ASN A 110 -4.54 10.85 13.08
C ASN A 110 -4.13 10.59 11.63
N MET A 111 -4.46 11.46 10.67
CA MET A 111 -4.05 11.29 9.27
C MET A 111 -2.98 12.30 8.90
N ARG A 112 -1.95 11.84 8.19
CA ARG A 112 -0.87 12.69 7.71
C ARG A 112 -0.58 12.40 6.24
N VAL A 113 -0.53 13.46 5.44
CA VAL A 113 -0.10 13.41 4.05
C VAL A 113 1.42 13.55 3.97
N ILE A 114 2.04 12.73 3.14
CA ILE A 114 3.46 12.73 2.80
C ILE A 114 3.57 12.99 1.30
N GLU A 115 3.93 14.22 0.95
CA GLU A 115 4.02 14.64 -0.44
C GLU A 115 5.21 13.98 -1.13
N LEU A 116 4.96 13.36 -2.27
CA LEU A 116 5.98 12.78 -3.12
C LEU A 116 6.30 13.72 -4.27
N SER A 117 7.58 13.84 -4.63
CA SER A 117 7.97 14.45 -5.90
C SER A 117 7.60 13.55 -7.06
N ASP A 118 7.27 14.14 -8.22
CA ASP A 118 7.05 13.44 -9.51
C ASP A 118 8.19 12.48 -9.92
N ALA A 119 9.42 12.80 -9.52
CA ALA A 119 10.60 11.97 -9.78
C ALA A 119 10.77 10.82 -8.77
N SER A 120 9.88 10.68 -7.79
CA SER A 120 9.95 9.63 -6.77
C SER A 120 9.49 8.31 -7.38
N ARG A 121 10.34 7.29 -7.34
CA ARG A 121 9.94 5.93 -7.74
C ARG A 121 8.72 5.44 -6.96
N LEU A 122 8.61 5.80 -5.68
CA LEU A 122 7.49 5.44 -4.81
C LEU A 122 6.14 5.98 -5.31
N ALA A 123 6.10 7.07 -6.09
CA ALA A 123 4.87 7.58 -6.68
C ALA A 123 4.31 6.66 -7.79
N ARG A 124 5.09 5.68 -8.25
CA ARG A 124 4.68 4.70 -9.27
C ARG A 124 4.34 3.34 -8.66
N GLU A 125 4.22 3.29 -7.34
CA GLU A 125 3.97 2.07 -6.60
C GLU A 125 2.67 2.16 -5.83
N TRP A 126 1.95 1.04 -5.84
CA TRP A 126 0.78 0.83 -5.01
C TRP A 126 1.23 0.21 -3.69
N PHE A 127 0.78 0.73 -2.55
CA PHE A 127 0.95 -0.02 -1.32
C PHE A 127 -0.12 0.29 -0.27
N VAL A 128 -0.49 -0.73 0.48
CA VAL A 128 -1.26 -0.62 1.72
C VAL A 128 -0.59 -1.53 2.75
N VAL A 129 -0.09 -0.93 3.83
CA VAL A 129 0.59 -1.62 4.93
C VAL A 129 -0.14 -1.31 6.22
N ALA A 130 -0.81 -2.31 6.79
CA ALA A 130 -1.39 -2.23 8.12
C ALA A 130 -0.46 -2.94 9.11
N ASP A 131 0.14 -2.19 10.04
CA ASP A 131 0.95 -2.73 11.12
C ASP A 131 0.31 -2.41 12.48
N SER A 132 -0.34 -3.42 13.05
CA SER A 132 -0.90 -3.38 14.38
C SER A 132 -0.69 -4.71 15.09
N PRO A 133 -0.82 -4.77 16.42
CA PRO A 133 -0.77 -6.04 17.14
C PRO A 133 -1.81 -7.07 16.66
N ALA A 134 -2.99 -6.61 16.23
CA ALA A 134 -4.14 -7.44 15.86
C ALA A 134 -4.28 -7.71 14.34
N LEU A 135 -3.55 -6.96 13.51
CA LEU A 135 -3.56 -7.07 12.06
C LEU A 135 -2.20 -6.64 11.52
N ARG A 136 -1.50 -7.57 10.88
CA ARG A 136 -0.28 -7.31 10.12
C ARG A 136 -0.45 -7.83 8.72
N VAL A 137 -0.60 -6.92 7.78
CA VAL A 137 -0.75 -7.26 6.37
C VAL A 137 -0.18 -6.14 5.53
N ALA A 138 0.49 -6.53 4.45
CA ALA A 138 0.97 -5.61 3.42
C ALA A 138 0.54 -6.13 2.05
N LEU A 139 0.09 -5.22 1.22
CA LEU A 139 -0.08 -5.39 -0.21
C LEU A 139 0.77 -4.31 -0.88
N VAL A 140 1.69 -4.70 -1.74
CA VAL A 140 2.53 -3.78 -2.51
C VAL A 140 2.46 -4.16 -3.98
N GLY A 141 2.53 -3.17 -4.87
CA GLY A 141 2.45 -3.34 -6.31
C GLY A 141 3.37 -2.37 -7.04
N LEU A 142 3.95 -2.82 -8.13
CA LEU A 142 4.77 -2.04 -9.05
C LEU A 142 4.22 -2.19 -10.46
N ASP A 143 4.00 -1.06 -11.11
CA ASP A 143 3.72 -1.00 -12.55
C ASP A 143 5.02 -1.28 -13.33
N GLU A 144 5.13 -2.47 -13.92
CA GLU A 144 6.33 -2.90 -14.66
C GLU A 144 6.42 -2.31 -16.07
N GLU A 145 5.29 -1.88 -16.65
CA GLU A 145 5.21 -1.37 -18.03
C GLU A 145 5.50 0.14 -18.11
N GLY A 146 5.37 0.84 -16.98
CA GLY A 146 5.66 2.27 -16.88
C GLY A 146 4.54 3.15 -17.46
N MET A 147 4.50 4.39 -16.98
CA MET A 147 3.44 5.39 -17.19
C MET A 147 3.15 5.78 -18.66
N ASP A 148 3.96 5.32 -19.62
CA ASP A 148 3.85 5.65 -21.05
C ASP A 148 3.21 4.54 -21.90
N ALA A 149 2.82 3.41 -21.28
CA ALA A 149 2.02 2.40 -21.97
C ALA A 149 0.68 3.03 -22.36
N ARG A 150 0.46 3.19 -23.69
CA ARG A 150 -0.71 3.84 -24.31
C ARG A 150 -2.00 3.03 -24.10
N GLY A 151 -2.43 2.86 -22.86
CA GLY A 151 -3.59 2.07 -22.45
C GLY A 151 -4.50 2.80 -21.47
N VAL A 152 -5.69 2.23 -21.26
CA VAL A 152 -6.65 2.70 -20.26
C VAL A 152 -6.07 2.40 -18.86
N PRO A 153 -6.04 3.34 -17.88
CA PRO A 153 -5.39 3.15 -16.58
C PRO A 153 -5.81 1.87 -15.84
N GLU A 154 -7.06 1.44 -16.01
CA GLU A 154 -7.64 0.22 -15.44
C GLU A 154 -7.09 -1.08 -16.06
N GLU A 155 -6.52 -1.02 -17.27
CA GLU A 155 -5.97 -2.18 -17.97
C GLU A 155 -4.51 -2.49 -17.58
N ARG A 156 -3.86 -1.55 -16.87
CA ARG A 156 -2.47 -1.69 -16.41
C ARG A 156 -2.31 -2.91 -15.51
N THR A 157 -1.30 -3.72 -15.80
CA THR A 157 -0.97 -4.90 -15.01
C THR A 157 0.21 -4.59 -14.10
N LEU A 158 0.02 -4.79 -12.80
CA LEU A 158 1.05 -4.60 -11.77
C LEU A 158 1.58 -5.94 -11.30
N SER A 159 2.89 -6.01 -11.09
CA SER A 159 3.50 -7.04 -10.25
C SER A 159 3.24 -6.69 -8.79
N ALA A 160 2.67 -7.62 -8.04
CA ALA A 160 2.27 -7.41 -6.66
C ALA A 160 2.80 -8.49 -5.73
N LEU A 161 2.96 -8.12 -4.46
CA LEU A 161 3.29 -9.01 -3.36
C LEU A 161 2.31 -8.73 -2.22
N LYS A 162 1.70 -9.79 -1.71
CA LYS A 162 0.93 -9.74 -0.47
C LYS A 162 1.65 -10.54 0.61
N THR A 163 1.67 -10.01 1.82
CA THR A 163 2.20 -10.71 2.98
C THR A 163 1.38 -10.46 4.24
N HIS A 164 1.22 -11.48 5.09
CA HIS A 164 0.80 -11.36 6.48
C HIS A 164 1.92 -11.79 7.46
N ASP A 165 3.15 -12.02 6.97
CA ASP A 165 4.31 -12.31 7.82
C ASP A 165 4.62 -11.10 8.70
N PRO A 166 4.50 -11.21 10.04
CA PRO A 166 4.72 -10.10 10.95
C PRO A 166 6.11 -9.45 10.84
N ALA A 167 7.14 -10.21 10.49
CA ALA A 167 8.50 -9.70 10.36
C ALA A 167 8.65 -8.85 9.10
N ILE A 168 8.10 -9.29 7.98
CA ILE A 168 8.14 -8.54 6.71
C ILE A 168 7.31 -7.26 6.84
N VAL A 169 6.08 -7.36 7.34
CA VAL A 169 5.18 -6.20 7.53
C VAL A 169 5.83 -5.12 8.39
N ARG A 170 6.46 -5.50 9.53
CA ARG A 170 7.16 -4.53 10.39
C ARG A 170 8.35 -3.87 9.69
N ARG A 171 9.09 -4.60 8.86
CA ARG A 171 10.20 -4.03 8.09
C ARG A 171 9.72 -3.05 7.04
N LEU A 172 8.61 -3.34 6.37
CA LEU A 172 7.96 -2.42 5.42
C LEU A 172 7.43 -1.16 6.12
N ALA A 173 6.74 -1.32 7.26
CA ALA A 173 6.30 -0.20 8.08
C ALA A 173 7.50 0.66 8.55
N SER A 174 8.58 0.04 9.00
CA SER A 174 9.81 0.74 9.40
C SER A 174 10.46 1.48 8.23
N ALA A 175 10.43 0.91 7.02
CA ALA A 175 10.92 1.56 5.82
C ALA A 175 10.06 2.80 5.46
N ALA A 176 8.73 2.70 5.58
CA ALA A 176 7.82 3.83 5.39
C ALA A 176 8.04 4.94 6.43
N GLU A 177 8.20 4.61 7.71
CA GLU A 177 8.54 5.57 8.77
C GLU A 177 9.87 6.29 8.50
N GLY A 178 10.88 5.56 8.02
CA GLY A 178 12.15 6.17 7.61
C GLY A 178 12.03 7.17 6.44
N LEU A 179 10.97 7.11 5.64
CA LEU A 179 10.66 8.12 4.63
C LEU A 179 9.96 9.33 5.23
N ILE A 180 9.06 9.11 6.20
CA ILE A 180 8.35 10.16 6.93
C ILE A 180 9.33 11.04 7.68
N ASP A 181 10.31 10.47 8.39
CA ASP A 181 11.34 11.23 9.09
C ASP A 181 12.18 12.09 8.12
N LYS A 182 12.52 11.55 6.94
CA LYS A 182 13.26 12.30 5.91
C LYS A 182 12.44 13.45 5.33
N SER A 183 11.12 13.31 5.23
CA SER A 183 10.22 14.39 4.81
C SER A 183 10.10 15.52 5.84
N LEU A 184 10.42 15.26 7.12
CA LEU A 184 10.41 16.27 8.19
C LEU A 184 11.72 17.04 8.32
N GLY A 185 12.82 16.47 7.85
CA GLY A 185 14.17 17.03 7.99
C GLY A 185 14.60 17.97 6.86
N ASN A 186 13.73 18.22 5.87
CA ASN A 186 13.94 19.15 4.76
C ASN A 186 13.14 20.44 4.96
#